data_AF-A0A4W2HL11-F1
#
_entry.id   AF-A0A4W2HL11-F1
#
_cell.length_a   1.000
_cell.length_b   1.000
_cell.length_c   1.000
_cell.angle_alpha   90.00
_cell.angle_beta   90.00
_cell.angle_gamma   90.00
#
_symmetry.space_group_name_H-M   'P 1'
#
loop_
_entity.id
_entity.type
_entity.pdbx_description
1 polymer ?
#
loop_
_entity_poly.entity_id
_entity_poly.type
_entity_poly.pdbx_seq_one_letter_code
_entity_poly.pdbx_strand_id
1 'polypeptide(L)'
;MYQVDLPPDPKEVAAIEARRNQEREQQSRFFNVRTRVMGVDVEALNNQVEERKLQEATERSKEAAYGTNQVRYDLVAQMLEKEQAERTRRLAKKVQNFREQRQKLRNRCELDFWNSNQLWREFPAYLGDNAPYYGQASLQCFSGEDLERATYLRMQQEQFQYSLERQLQEQQQARVDENCAGKRGPPGVT
;
A
#
# COMPACT_ATOMS: atom_id res chain seq x y z
N MET A 1 113.97 -27.26 27.48
CA MET A 1 112.64 -26.62 27.29
C MET A 1 111.70 -27.27 28.30
N TYR A 2 111.41 -26.61 29.41
CA TYR A 2 110.55 -27.15 30.47
C TYR A 2 109.10 -27.16 29.97
N GLN A 3 108.46 -28.33 29.91
CA GLN A 3 107.01 -28.42 29.76
C GLN A 3 106.39 -27.87 31.04
N VAL A 4 105.69 -26.74 30.91
CA VAL A 4 104.88 -26.15 31.97
C VAL A 4 103.49 -26.73 31.80
N ASP A 5 103.20 -27.83 32.49
CA ASP A 5 101.86 -28.42 32.52
C ASP A 5 100.95 -27.51 33.36
N LEU A 6 100.33 -26.51 32.72
CA LEU A 6 99.20 -25.80 33.33
C LEU A 6 98.05 -26.81 33.53
N PRO A 7 97.36 -26.80 34.68
CA PRO A 7 96.18 -27.64 34.87
C PRO A 7 95.14 -27.28 33.80
N PRO A 8 94.61 -28.28 33.07
CA PRO A 8 93.71 -28.03 31.95
C PRO A 8 92.43 -27.34 32.42
N ASP A 9 91.95 -26.37 31.64
CA ASP A 9 90.73 -25.62 31.95
C ASP A 9 89.55 -26.59 32.07
N PRO A 10 88.78 -26.59 33.19
CA PRO A 10 87.63 -27.47 33.36
C PRO A 10 86.62 -27.41 32.21
N LYS A 11 86.51 -26.27 31.50
CA LYS A 11 85.66 -26.16 30.30
C LYS A 11 86.21 -26.96 29.11
N GLU A 12 87.53 -26.93 28.92
CA GLU A 12 88.19 -27.69 27.85
C GLU A 12 88.09 -29.20 28.12
N VAL A 13 88.29 -29.61 29.37
CA VAL A 13 88.11 -31.02 29.79
C VAL A 13 86.68 -31.49 29.52
N ALA A 14 85.66 -30.71 29.89
CA ALA A 14 84.26 -31.05 29.65
C ALA A 14 83.91 -31.11 28.15
N ALA A 15 84.45 -30.21 27.33
CA ALA A 15 84.25 -30.22 25.88
C ALA A 15 84.91 -31.44 25.22
N ILE A 16 86.10 -31.82 25.66
CA ILE A 16 86.80 -33.02 25.20
C ILE A 16 86.03 -34.28 25.58
N GLU A 17 85.48 -34.35 26.80
CA GLU A 17 84.66 -35.47 27.24
C GLU A 17 83.33 -35.57 26.48
N ALA A 18 82.64 -34.45 26.25
CA ALA A 18 81.41 -34.41 25.46
C ALA A 18 81.65 -34.92 24.03
N ARG A 19 82.76 -34.51 23.40
CA ARG A 19 83.16 -35.00 22.09
C ARG A 19 83.45 -36.50 22.10
N ARG A 20 84.19 -36.99 23.10
CA ARG A 20 84.46 -38.43 23.27
C ARG A 20 83.18 -39.24 23.51
N ASN A 21 82.18 -38.68 24.17
CA ASN A 21 80.87 -39.32 24.36
C ASN A 21 80.10 -39.40 23.03
N GLN A 22 80.04 -38.30 22.27
CA GLN A 22 79.40 -38.26 20.95
C GLN A 22 80.07 -39.22 19.96
N GLU A 23 81.40 -39.28 19.93
CA GLU A 23 82.13 -40.22 19.06
C GLU A 23 81.85 -41.68 19.45
N ARG A 24 81.73 -41.99 20.76
CA ARG A 24 81.32 -43.32 21.25
C ARG A 24 79.88 -43.68 20.85
N GLU A 25 78.95 -42.73 20.93
CA GLU A 25 77.56 -42.92 20.48
C GLU A 25 77.45 -43.09 18.96
N GLN A 26 78.28 -42.39 18.19
CA GLN A 26 78.35 -42.57 16.74
C GLN A 26 78.92 -43.93 16.37
N GLN A 27 80.02 -44.35 17.00
CA GLN A 27 80.62 -45.66 16.77
C GLN A 27 79.65 -46.80 17.11
N SER A 28 78.97 -46.72 18.25
CA SER A 28 78.00 -47.76 18.64
C SER A 28 76.86 -47.93 17.63
N ARG A 29 76.42 -46.84 16.99
CA ARG A 29 75.42 -46.87 15.91
C ARG A 29 76.00 -47.40 14.59
N PHE A 30 77.22 -46.99 14.24
CA PHE A 30 77.86 -47.36 12.98
C PHE A 30 78.25 -48.85 12.91
N PHE A 31 78.77 -49.40 14.02
CA PHE A 31 79.19 -50.80 14.10
C PHE A 31 78.02 -51.78 14.24
N ASN A 32 76.84 -51.33 14.70
CA ASN A 32 75.65 -52.18 14.75
C ASN A 32 74.89 -52.17 13.41
N VAL A 33 75.08 -53.22 12.60
CA VAL A 33 74.46 -53.36 11.27
C VAL A 33 72.93 -53.28 11.33
N ARG A 34 72.29 -53.84 12.37
CA ARG A 34 70.82 -53.86 12.49
C ARG A 34 70.27 -52.47 12.76
N THR A 35 70.90 -51.71 13.66
CA THR A 35 70.50 -50.32 13.96
C THR A 35 70.78 -49.39 12.77
N ARG A 36 71.84 -49.65 12.00
CA ARG A 36 72.16 -48.86 10.80
C ARG A 36 71.17 -49.07 9.65
N VAL A 37 70.66 -50.29 9.48
CA VAL A 37 69.74 -50.63 8.36
C VAL A 37 68.27 -50.44 8.74
N MET A 38 67.87 -50.73 9.99
CA MET A 38 66.47 -50.75 10.45
C MET A 38 66.24 -50.01 11.78
N GLY A 39 67.19 -49.21 12.25
CA GLY A 39 67.05 -48.47 13.50
C GLY A 39 65.94 -47.44 13.40
N VAL A 40 64.90 -47.60 14.20
CA VAL A 40 63.78 -46.69 14.33
C VAL A 40 63.54 -46.43 15.81
N ASP A 41 63.31 -45.17 16.16
CA ASP A 41 62.94 -44.79 17.51
C ASP A 41 61.45 -45.08 17.75
N VAL A 42 61.18 -46.28 18.25
CA VAL A 42 59.81 -46.76 18.49
C VAL A 42 59.12 -45.94 19.57
N GLU A 43 59.85 -45.45 20.58
CA GLU A 43 59.29 -44.63 21.65
C GLU A 43 58.85 -43.27 21.12
N ALA A 44 59.69 -42.61 20.31
CA ALA A 44 59.32 -41.35 19.67
C ALA A 44 58.12 -41.50 18.74
N LEU A 45 58.04 -42.59 17.96
CA LEU A 45 56.89 -42.87 17.08
C LEU A 45 55.61 -43.13 17.88
N ASN A 46 55.69 -43.88 18.97
CA ASN A 46 54.55 -44.12 19.84
C ASN A 46 54.02 -42.80 20.44
N ASN A 47 54.93 -41.93 20.90
CA ASN A 47 54.57 -40.60 21.41
C ASN A 47 53.87 -39.75 20.34
N GLN A 48 54.35 -39.77 19.09
CA GLN A 48 53.70 -39.05 17.97
C GLN A 48 52.29 -39.60 17.66
N VAL A 49 52.10 -40.91 17.73
CA VAL A 49 50.79 -41.54 17.52
C VAL A 49 49.82 -41.14 18.63
N GLU A 50 50.25 -41.15 19.89
CA GLU A 50 49.42 -40.73 21.01
C GLU A 50 49.07 -39.23 20.95
N GLU A 51 50.03 -38.38 20.57
CA GLU A 51 49.78 -36.95 20.34
C GLU A 51 48.71 -36.74 19.26
N ARG A 52 48.84 -37.44 18.12
CA ARG A 52 47.84 -37.35 17.04
C ARG A 52 46.46 -37.80 17.49
N LYS A 53 46.37 -38.91 18.25
CA LYS A 53 45.07 -39.38 18.80
C LYS A 53 44.44 -38.35 19.72
N LEU A 54 45.24 -37.71 20.57
CA LEU A 54 44.76 -36.63 21.44
C LEU A 54 44.24 -35.44 20.63
N GLN A 55 44.99 -35.02 19.61
CA GLN A 55 44.57 -33.94 18.72
C GLN A 55 43.23 -34.28 18.04
N GLU A 56 43.13 -35.45 17.40
CA GLU A 56 41.89 -35.91 16.76
C GLU A 56 40.71 -35.97 17.73
N ALA A 57 40.93 -36.45 18.97
CA ALA A 57 39.88 -36.50 19.98
C ALA A 57 39.42 -35.10 20.40
N THR A 58 40.35 -34.14 20.52
CA THR A 58 40.00 -32.76 20.83
C THR A 58 39.25 -32.09 19.68
N GLU A 59 39.62 -32.36 18.43
CA GLU A 59 38.93 -31.84 17.25
C GLU A 59 37.52 -32.41 17.14
N ARG A 60 37.35 -33.73 17.29
CA ARG A 60 36.02 -34.37 17.31
C ARG A 60 35.12 -33.80 18.40
N SER A 61 35.67 -33.53 19.59
CA SER A 61 34.93 -32.90 20.69
C SER A 61 34.48 -31.48 20.34
N LYS A 62 35.36 -30.68 19.72
CA LYS A 62 35.02 -29.33 19.23
C LYS A 62 33.94 -29.38 18.15
N GLU A 63 34.08 -30.26 17.16
CA GLU A 63 33.09 -30.45 16.08
C GLU A 63 31.73 -30.85 16.63
N ALA A 64 31.69 -31.78 17.59
CA ALA A 64 30.44 -32.15 18.26
C ALA A 64 29.81 -30.95 18.99
N ALA A 65 30.61 -30.14 19.69
CA ALA A 65 30.12 -28.93 20.33
C ALA A 65 29.57 -27.91 19.31
N TYR A 66 30.24 -27.71 18.17
CA TYR A 66 29.75 -26.86 17.10
C TYR A 66 28.46 -27.38 16.48
N GLY A 67 28.36 -28.69 16.24
CA GLY A 67 27.14 -29.33 15.72
C GLY A 67 25.94 -29.10 16.64
N THR A 68 26.13 -29.26 17.97
CA THR A 68 25.04 -28.97 18.93
C THR A 68 24.62 -27.50 18.93
N ASN A 69 25.58 -26.57 18.80
CA ASN A 69 25.28 -25.15 18.70
C ASN A 69 24.55 -24.80 17.39
N GLN A 70 24.94 -25.42 16.28
CA GLN A 70 24.27 -25.24 14.99
C GLN A 70 22.79 -25.63 15.07
N VAL A 71 22.48 -26.81 15.62
CA VAL A 71 21.09 -27.26 15.82
C VAL A 71 20.28 -26.27 16.66
N ARG A 72 20.89 -25.69 17.70
CA ARG A 72 20.24 -24.67 18.54
C ARG A 72 19.98 -23.38 17.76
N TYR A 73 20.92 -22.91 16.96
CA TYR A 73 20.75 -21.71 16.14
C TYR A 73 19.72 -21.92 15.03
N ASP A 74 19.70 -23.08 14.40
CA ASP A 74 18.71 -23.43 13.38
C ASP A 74 17.29 -23.40 13.95
N LEU A 75 17.10 -23.93 15.17
CA LEU A 75 15.81 -23.84 15.86
C LEU A 75 15.39 -22.40 16.12
N VAL A 76 16.32 -21.56 16.60
CA VAL A 76 16.04 -20.14 16.86
C VAL A 76 15.69 -19.41 15.56
N ALA A 77 16.41 -19.67 14.47
CA ALA A 77 16.14 -19.08 13.16
C ALA A 77 14.73 -19.43 12.66
N GLN A 78 14.33 -20.70 12.76
CA GLN A 78 12.98 -21.15 12.39
C GLN A 78 11.89 -20.48 13.25
N MET A 79 12.13 -20.28 14.54
CA MET A 79 11.17 -19.59 15.42
C MET A 79 11.01 -18.12 15.02
N LEU A 80 12.11 -17.43 14.74
CA LEU A 80 12.08 -16.03 14.32
C LEU A 80 11.38 -15.84 12.97
N GLU A 81 11.62 -16.74 12.02
CA GLU A 81 10.96 -16.72 10.72
C GLU A 81 9.44 -16.86 10.86
N LYS A 82 8.99 -17.82 11.67
CA LYS A 82 7.56 -18.01 11.97
C LYS A 82 6.94 -16.77 12.61
N GLU A 83 7.63 -16.18 13.59
CA GLU A 83 7.14 -14.97 14.24
C GLU A 83 7.03 -13.80 13.25
N GLN A 84 8.02 -13.63 12.37
CA GLN A 84 8.00 -12.60 11.34
C GLN A 84 6.87 -12.83 10.33
N ALA A 85 6.64 -14.07 9.89
CA ALA A 85 5.53 -14.43 9.02
C ALA A 85 4.16 -14.14 9.68
N GLU A 86 4.01 -14.40 10.98
CA GLU A 86 2.79 -14.04 11.70
C GLU A 86 2.61 -12.53 11.82
N ARG A 87 3.67 -11.78 12.14
CA ARG A 87 3.62 -10.32 12.25
C ARG A 87 3.21 -9.68 10.91
N THR A 88 3.80 -10.11 9.81
CA THR A 88 3.45 -9.62 8.46
C THR A 88 2.01 -9.96 8.09
N ARG A 89 1.55 -11.20 8.36
CA ARG A 89 0.15 -11.60 8.16
C ARG A 89 -0.83 -10.75 8.99
N ARG A 90 -0.52 -10.50 10.27
CA ARG A 90 -1.34 -9.66 11.15
C ARG A 90 -1.41 -8.23 10.63
N LEU A 91 -0.29 -7.67 10.16
CA LEU A 91 -0.24 -6.34 9.57
C LEU A 91 -1.08 -6.26 8.29
N ALA A 92 -0.91 -7.21 7.37
CA ALA A 92 -1.69 -7.28 6.14
C ALA A 92 -3.19 -7.35 6.42
N LYS A 93 -3.61 -8.17 7.39
CA LYS A 93 -5.01 -8.25 7.83
C LYS A 93 -5.51 -6.92 8.39
N LYS A 94 -4.72 -6.21 9.21
CA LYS A 94 -5.10 -4.88 9.72
C LYS A 94 -5.26 -3.87 8.59
N VAL A 95 -4.35 -3.85 7.62
CA VAL A 95 -4.44 -2.98 6.44
C VAL A 95 -5.70 -3.29 5.65
N GLN A 96 -5.98 -4.58 5.40
CA GLN A 96 -7.17 -4.98 4.66
C GLN A 96 -8.46 -4.59 5.39
N ASN A 97 -8.55 -4.87 6.69
CA ASN A 97 -9.69 -4.45 7.52
C ASN A 97 -9.89 -2.93 7.49
N PHE A 98 -8.80 -2.15 7.51
CA PHE A 98 -8.88 -0.70 7.41
C PHE A 98 -9.42 -0.25 6.04
N ARG A 99 -8.96 -0.87 4.95
CA ARG A 99 -9.49 -0.61 3.60
C ARG A 99 -11.00 -0.90 3.53
N GLU A 100 -11.41 -2.05 4.06
CA GLU A 100 -12.82 -2.45 4.09
C GLU A 100 -13.69 -1.58 5.00
N GLN A 101 -13.15 -1.00 6.06
CA GLN A 101 -13.94 -0.16 6.97
C GLN A 101 -14.00 1.29 6.50
N ARG A 102 -12.87 1.86 6.09
CA ARG A 102 -12.72 3.29 5.85
C ARG A 102 -12.70 3.65 4.37
N GLN A 103 -12.13 2.80 3.52
CA GLN A 103 -11.94 3.10 2.08
C GLN A 103 -13.01 2.50 1.17
N LYS A 104 -14.12 2.02 1.73
CA LYS A 104 -15.29 1.62 0.93
C LYS A 104 -15.72 2.78 0.04
N LEU A 105 -16.10 2.45 -1.19
CA LEU A 105 -16.64 3.41 -2.16
C LEU A 105 -17.76 4.23 -1.50
N ARG A 106 -18.65 3.57 -0.74
CA ARG A 106 -19.75 4.14 0.06
C ARG A 106 -19.38 5.21 1.09
N ASN A 107 -18.10 5.34 1.44
CA ASN A 107 -17.64 6.35 2.39
C ASN A 107 -16.91 7.53 1.71
N ARG A 108 -16.86 7.56 0.36
CA ARG A 108 -16.23 8.68 -0.36
C ARG A 108 -17.20 9.86 -0.45
N CYS A 109 -16.69 11.06 -0.20
CA CYS A 109 -17.48 12.29 -0.29
C CYS A 109 -18.02 12.57 -1.70
N GLU A 110 -17.35 12.05 -2.74
CA GLU A 110 -17.71 12.29 -4.14
C GLU A 110 -18.66 11.24 -4.73
N LEU A 111 -19.17 10.31 -3.92
CA LEU A 111 -20.06 9.25 -4.40
C LEU A 111 -21.22 9.74 -5.22
N ASP A 112 -21.78 10.87 -4.82
CA ASP A 112 -22.97 11.42 -5.44
C ASP A 112 -22.72 11.69 -6.93
N PHE A 113 -21.50 12.13 -7.31
CA PHE A 113 -21.09 12.37 -8.69
C PHE A 113 -20.82 11.09 -9.51
N TRP A 114 -20.40 10.00 -8.87
CA TRP A 114 -20.02 8.75 -9.56
C TRP A 114 -21.18 7.73 -9.62
N ASN A 115 -22.30 8.02 -8.96
CA ASN A 115 -23.44 7.12 -8.95
C ASN A 115 -24.20 7.22 -10.29
N SER A 116 -24.24 6.13 -11.06
CA SER A 116 -25.05 6.05 -12.29
C SER A 116 -26.56 6.31 -12.06
N ASN A 117 -27.01 6.23 -10.81
CA ASN A 117 -28.38 6.53 -10.41
C ASN A 117 -28.63 8.01 -10.08
N GLN A 118 -27.63 8.88 -10.25
CA GLN A 118 -27.74 10.30 -9.94
C GLN A 118 -28.83 10.95 -10.80
N LEU A 119 -28.84 10.69 -12.12
CA LEU A 119 -29.87 11.19 -13.04
C LEU A 119 -31.30 10.74 -12.67
N TRP A 120 -31.44 9.58 -12.02
CA TRP A 120 -32.73 9.05 -11.57
C TRP A 120 -33.17 9.62 -10.20
N ARG A 121 -32.23 10.15 -9.42
CA ARG A 121 -32.47 10.77 -8.11
C ARG A 121 -32.50 12.29 -8.17
N GLU A 122 -31.96 12.88 -9.23
CA GLU A 122 -31.97 14.31 -9.46
C GLU A 122 -33.41 14.80 -9.61
N PHE A 123 -33.73 15.89 -8.91
CA PHE A 123 -35.00 16.55 -9.05
C PHE A 123 -35.10 17.16 -10.46
N PRO A 124 -36.28 17.11 -11.11
CA PRO A 124 -36.46 17.76 -12.41
C PRO A 124 -36.07 19.22 -12.31
N ALA A 125 -35.34 19.72 -13.31
CA ALA A 125 -34.93 21.12 -13.38
C ALA A 125 -36.14 22.08 -13.37
N TYR A 126 -37.30 21.61 -13.83
CA TYR A 126 -38.56 22.33 -13.80
C TYR A 126 -39.68 21.39 -13.35
N LEU A 127 -40.33 21.72 -12.23
CA LEU A 127 -41.39 20.97 -11.55
C LEU A 127 -42.78 21.61 -11.75
N GLY A 128 -42.84 22.78 -12.39
CA GLY A 128 -44.05 23.59 -12.59
C GLY A 128 -43.96 24.99 -12.01
N ASP A 129 -44.84 25.89 -12.44
CA ASP A 129 -44.77 27.34 -12.19
C ASP A 129 -44.94 27.78 -10.73
N ASN A 130 -45.61 26.95 -9.92
CA ASN A 130 -45.92 27.26 -8.52
C ASN A 130 -44.95 26.63 -7.52
N ALA A 131 -43.78 26.16 -7.96
CA ALA A 131 -42.83 25.55 -7.05
C ALA A 131 -42.14 26.61 -6.17
N PRO A 132 -42.12 26.45 -4.84
CA PRO A 132 -41.54 27.44 -3.90
C PRO A 132 -40.01 27.54 -3.97
N TYR A 133 -39.36 26.72 -4.81
CA TYR A 133 -37.91 26.60 -4.88
C TYR A 133 -37.27 27.51 -5.94
N TYR A 134 -38.06 28.09 -6.84
CA TYR A 134 -37.55 28.90 -7.96
C TYR A 134 -37.53 30.39 -7.62
N GLY A 135 -36.40 30.84 -7.07
CA GLY A 135 -36.13 32.26 -6.90
C GLY A 135 -35.67 32.95 -8.20
N GLN A 136 -35.67 34.28 -8.24
CA GLN A 136 -35.28 35.05 -9.43
C GLN A 136 -33.86 34.75 -9.95
N ALA A 137 -32.93 34.37 -9.07
CA ALA A 137 -31.56 34.00 -9.44
C ALA A 137 -31.45 32.62 -10.13
N SER A 138 -32.48 31.78 -10.01
CA SER A 138 -32.48 30.44 -10.63
C SER A 138 -32.57 30.50 -12.15
N LEU A 139 -33.09 31.60 -12.72
CA LEU A 139 -33.35 31.77 -14.15
C LEU A 139 -34.24 30.66 -14.76
N GLN A 140 -35.02 29.96 -13.93
CA GLN A 140 -35.91 28.87 -14.36
C GLN A 140 -37.34 29.35 -14.63
N CYS A 141 -37.76 30.47 -14.03
CA CYS A 141 -39.05 31.11 -14.28
C CYS A 141 -38.82 32.59 -14.58
N PHE A 142 -39.45 33.11 -15.64
CA PHE A 142 -39.38 34.53 -15.98
C PHE A 142 -40.76 35.17 -15.94
N SER A 143 -40.88 36.33 -15.30
CA SER A 143 -42.16 37.06 -15.22
C SER A 143 -42.68 37.56 -16.57
N GLY A 144 -41.84 37.58 -17.61
CA GLY A 144 -42.26 37.92 -18.98
C GLY A 144 -42.89 36.76 -19.76
N GLU A 145 -42.81 35.53 -19.24
CA GLU A 145 -43.44 34.36 -19.85
C GLU A 145 -44.94 34.37 -19.52
N ASP A 146 -45.74 34.94 -20.42
CA ASP A 146 -47.19 35.00 -20.28
C ASP A 146 -47.84 33.69 -20.74
N LEU A 147 -47.93 32.73 -19.82
CA LEU A 147 -48.61 31.44 -20.05
C LEU A 147 -50.11 31.62 -20.30
N GLU A 148 -50.70 32.68 -19.75
CA GLU A 148 -52.10 33.04 -19.88
C GLU A 148 -52.39 33.90 -21.12
N ARG A 149 -51.39 34.20 -21.95
CA ARG A 149 -51.56 35.05 -23.13
C ARG A 149 -52.70 34.58 -24.02
N ALA A 150 -52.85 33.26 -24.17
CA ALA A 150 -53.93 32.66 -24.96
C ALA A 150 -55.32 32.91 -24.35
N THR A 151 -55.45 32.87 -23.02
CA THR A 151 -56.72 33.17 -22.33
C THR A 151 -57.01 34.66 -22.37
N TYR A 152 -56.02 35.52 -22.15
CA TYR A 152 -56.16 36.97 -22.30
C TYR A 152 -56.62 37.37 -23.71
N LEU A 153 -56.02 36.80 -24.75
CA LEU A 153 -56.41 37.09 -26.13
C LEU A 153 -57.85 36.63 -26.44
N ARG A 154 -58.29 35.50 -25.88
CA ARG A 154 -59.69 35.05 -26.02
C ARG A 154 -60.65 36.01 -25.32
N MET A 155 -60.37 36.39 -24.08
CA MET A 155 -61.18 37.37 -23.35
C MET A 155 -61.26 38.70 -24.08
N GLN A 156 -60.15 39.16 -24.67
CA GLN A 156 -60.13 40.40 -25.45
C GLN A 156 -61.00 40.28 -26.72
N GLN A 157 -60.94 39.14 -27.42
CA GLN A 157 -61.80 38.89 -28.58
C GLN A 157 -63.28 38.84 -28.21
N GLU A 158 -63.62 38.16 -27.12
CA GLU A 158 -65.00 38.07 -26.61
C GLU A 158 -65.54 39.46 -26.21
N GLN A 159 -64.74 40.26 -25.50
CA GLN A 159 -65.08 41.64 -25.17
C GLN A 159 -65.29 42.50 -26.41
N PHE A 160 -64.42 42.36 -27.41
CA PHE A 160 -64.53 43.08 -28.67
C PHE A 160 -65.81 42.70 -29.43
N GLN A 161 -66.09 41.40 -29.56
CA GLN A 161 -67.33 40.91 -30.18
C GLN A 161 -68.56 41.45 -29.47
N TYR A 162 -68.60 41.34 -28.14
CA TYR A 162 -69.71 41.85 -27.33
C TYR A 162 -69.92 43.37 -27.50
N SER A 163 -68.82 44.15 -27.57
CA SER A 163 -68.91 45.59 -27.83
C SER A 163 -69.47 45.92 -29.22
N LEU A 164 -69.10 45.15 -30.24
CA LEU A 164 -69.60 45.34 -31.61
C LEU A 164 -71.08 44.99 -31.72
N GLU A 165 -71.51 43.90 -31.08
CA GLU A 165 -72.90 43.49 -31.02
C GLU A 165 -73.77 44.57 -30.36
N ARG A 166 -73.30 45.14 -29.24
CA ARG A 166 -73.99 46.25 -28.58
C ARG A 166 -74.11 47.47 -29.47
N GLN A 167 -73.03 47.88 -30.16
CA GLN A 167 -73.07 49.01 -31.10
C GLN A 167 -74.03 48.78 -32.26
N LEU A 168 -74.07 47.55 -32.79
CA LEU A 168 -75.01 47.17 -33.84
C LEU A 168 -76.46 47.30 -33.35
N GLN A 169 -76.74 46.80 -32.14
CA GLN A 169 -78.06 46.89 -31.53
C GLN A 169 -78.46 48.35 -31.28
N GLU A 170 -77.57 49.18 -30.74
CA GLU A 170 -77.78 50.62 -30.56
C GLU A 170 -78.07 51.32 -31.91
N GLN A 171 -77.33 51.02 -32.97
CA GLN A 171 -77.59 51.58 -34.30
C GLN A 171 -78.92 51.10 -34.88
N GLN A 172 -79.29 49.84 -34.70
CA GLN A 172 -80.59 49.32 -35.14
C GLN A 172 -81.74 50.00 -34.38
N GLN A 173 -81.59 50.17 -33.07
CA GLN A 173 -82.55 50.88 -32.22
C GLN A 173 -82.72 52.33 -32.71
N ALA A 174 -81.61 53.05 -32.94
CA ALA A 174 -81.63 54.41 -33.45
C ALA A 174 -82.31 54.50 -34.83
N ARG A 175 -82.04 53.56 -35.75
CA ARG A 175 -82.71 53.52 -37.08
C ARG A 175 -84.21 53.21 -36.97
N VAL A 176 -84.62 52.39 -36.01
CA VAL A 176 -86.04 52.12 -35.75
C VAL A 176 -86.70 53.37 -35.18
N ASP A 177 -86.06 54.05 -34.23
CA ASP A 177 -86.56 55.30 -33.65
C ASP A 177 -86.67 56.40 -34.72
N GLU A 178 -85.70 56.54 -35.62
CA GLU A 178 -85.75 57.45 -36.78
C GLU A 178 -86.89 57.10 -37.75
N ASN A 179 -87.09 55.82 -38.09
CA ASN A 179 -88.20 55.40 -38.96
C ASN A 179 -89.58 55.59 -38.32
N CYS A 180 -89.69 55.39 -36.99
CA CYS A 180 -90.91 55.66 -36.22
C CYS A 180 -91.19 57.17 -36.14
N ALA A 181 -90.15 58.01 -36.06
CA ALA A 181 -90.28 59.46 -36.14
C ALA A 181 -90.65 59.93 -37.57
N GLY A 182 -90.11 59.31 -38.61
CA GLY A 182 -90.41 59.61 -40.02
C GLY A 182 -91.79 59.15 -40.52
N LYS A 183 -92.42 58.15 -39.88
CA LYS A 183 -93.80 57.69 -40.19
C LYS A 183 -94.91 58.50 -39.52
N ARG A 184 -94.59 59.49 -38.68
CA ARG A 184 -95.54 60.54 -38.25
C ARG A 184 -95.45 61.74 -39.19
N GLY A 185 -95.81 61.56 -40.46
CA GLY A 185 -96.22 62.67 -41.32
C GLY A 185 -97.67 63.06 -40.95
N PRO A 186 -98.01 64.35 -40.72
CA PRO A 186 -99.36 64.73 -40.29
C PRO A 186 -100.29 64.73 -41.52
N PRO A 187 -101.43 64.04 -41.46
CA PRO A 187 -102.72 64.75 -41.52
C PRO A 187 -103.84 63.98 -40.79
N GLY A 188 -105.00 64.54 -40.45
CA GLY A 188 -105.58 65.82 -40.81
C GLY A 188 -106.85 66.01 -39.97
N VAL A 189 -107.12 67.28 -39.71
CA VAL A 189 -108.26 67.82 -38.98
C VAL A 189 -109.53 67.66 -39.81
N THR A 190 -110.56 67.04 -39.24
CA THR A 190 -111.99 67.43 -39.28
C THR A 190 -112.75 66.59 -38.29
#